data_AF-A0A226X481-F1
#
_entry.id   AF-A0A226X481-F1
#
_cell.length_a   1.000
_cell.length_b   1.000
_cell.length_c   1.000
_cell.angle_alpha   90.00
_cell.angle_beta   90.00
_cell.angle_gamma   90.00
#
_symmetry.space_group_name_H-M   'P 1'
#
loop_
_entity.id
_entity.type
_entity.pdbx_description
1 polymer ?
#
loop_
_entity_poly.entity_id
_entity_poly.type
_entity_poly.pdbx_seq_one_letter_code
_entity_poly.pdbx_strand_id
1 'polypeptide(L)' 'MFDVGGNKYRVITDIHYNRKKVYIRYVLTHAEYDRNKWKVK' A
#
# COMPACT_ATOMS: atom_id res chain seq x y z
N MET A 1 4.33 -2.08 4.34
CA MET A 1 3.85 -2.43 2.99
C MET A 1 3.55 -3.91 2.99
N PHE A 2 2.34 -4.30 2.62
CA PHE A 2 1.89 -5.68 2.75
C PHE A 2 1.73 -6.32 1.39
N ASP A 3 2.15 -7.58 1.30
CA ASP A 3 2.01 -8.40 0.10
C ASP A 3 0.73 -9.21 0.21
N VAL A 4 -0.16 -9.06 -0.77
CA VAL A 4 -1.50 -9.67 -0.76
C VAL A 4 -1.73 -10.46 -2.06
N GLY A 5 -2.44 -11.58 -1.96
CA GLY A 5 -2.80 -12.40 -3.13
C GLY A 5 -1.62 -13.10 -3.79
N GLY A 6 -0.68 -13.63 -2.99
CA GLY A 6 0.48 -14.38 -3.50
C GLY A 6 1.54 -13.49 -4.14
N ASN A 7 1.91 -12.39 -3.48
CA ASN A 7 2.97 -11.45 -3.91
C ASN A 7 2.64 -10.63 -5.18
N LYS A 8 1.40 -10.66 -5.66
CA LYS A 8 0.96 -9.94 -6.87
C LYS A 8 0.64 -8.47 -6.61
N TYR A 9 0.19 -8.16 -5.39
CA TYR A 9 -0.25 -6.83 -5.00
C TYR A 9 0.53 -6.31 -3.81
N ARG A 10 0.64 -4.99 -3.81
CA ARG A 10 1.31 -4.12 -2.86
C ARG A 10 0.27 -3.20 -2.24
N VAL A 11 0.06 -3.35 -0.94
CA VAL A 11 -0.88 -2.51 -0.20
C VAL A 11 -0.11 -1.47 0.62
N ILE A 12 -0.43 -0.21 0.36
CA ILE A 12 0.08 0.95 1.09
C ILE A 12 -1.01 1.37 2.05
N THR A 13 -0.71 1.29 3.34
CA THR A 13 -1.63 1.64 4.42
C THR A 13 -1.03 2.71 5.31
N ASP A 14 -1.91 3.50 5.91
CA ASP A 14 -1.58 4.42 6.99
C ASP A 14 -2.12 3.86 8.31
N ILE A 15 -1.23 3.72 9.30
CA ILE A 15 -1.53 3.01 10.55
C ILE A 15 -1.53 4.01 11.70
N HIS A 16 -2.72 4.24 12.23
CA HIS A 16 -2.92 5.05 13.42
C HIS A 16 -2.94 4.14 14.65
N TYR A 17 -1.76 3.84 15.19
CA TYR A 17 -1.61 2.97 16.37
C TYR A 17 -2.38 3.49 17.60
N ASN A 18 -2.37 4.81 17.82
CA ASN A 18 -3.05 5.45 18.95
C ASN A 18 -4.57 5.22 18.95
N ARG A 19 -5.17 5.12 17.76
CA ARG A 19 -6.61 4.88 17.60
C ARG A 19 -6.93 3.43 17.25
N LYS A 20 -5.90 2.57 17.15
CA LYS A 20 -5.97 1.19 16.65
C LYS A 20 -6.73 1.09 15.31
N LYS A 21 -6.47 2.02 14.39
CA LYS A 21 -7.10 2.05 13.06
C LYS A 21 -6.06 1.95 11.96
N VAL A 22 -6.42 1.21 10.91
CA VAL A 22 -5.62 1.07 9.69
C VAL A 22 -6.45 1.59 8.53
N TYR A 23 -5.88 2.50 7.75
CA TYR A 23 -6.49 3.03 6.54
C TYR A 23 -5.74 2.51 5.33
N ILE A 24 -6.45 1.92 4.37
CA ILE A 24 -5.87 1.47 3.12
C ILE A 24 -5.88 2.64 2.15
N ARG A 25 -4.70 3.12 1.75
CA ARG A 25 -4.57 4.26 0.84
C ARG A 25 -4.52 3.83 -0.61
N TYR A 26 -3.75 2.79 -0.89
CA TYR A 26 -3.56 2.28 -2.25
C TYR A 26 -3.39 0.76 -2.24
N VAL A 27 -3.98 0.11 -3.23
CA VAL A 27 -3.73 -1.29 -3.58
C VAL A 27 -3.21 -1.28 -5.00
N LEU A 28 -1.94 -1.62 -5.19
CA LEU A 28 -1.25 -1.52 -6.48
C LEU A 28 -0.73 -2.91 -6.87
N THR A 29 -0.68 -3.20 -8.16
CA THR A 29 0.12 -4.32 -8.66
C THR A 29 1.60 -4.02 -8.49
N HIS A 30 2.45 -5.05 -8.55
CA HIS A 30 3.91 -4.86 -8.49
C HIS A 30 4.41 -3.87 -9.57
N ALA A 31 3.89 -3.95 -10.79
CA ALA A 31 4.27 -3.07 -11.89
C ALA A 31 3.81 -1.61 -11.67
N GLU A 32 2.68 -1.40 -11.01
CA GLU A 32 2.19 -0.05 -10.69
C GLU A 32 2.98 0.58 -9.54
N TYR A 33 3.36 -0.22 -8.55
CA TYR A 33 4.19 0.24 -7.45
C TYR A 33 5.57 0.68 -7.93
N ASP A 34 6.20 -0.11 -8.81
CA ASP A 34 7.56 0.13 -9.30
C ASP A 34 7.68 1.44 -10.10
N ARG A 35 6.60 1.81 -10.79
CA ARG A 35 6.52 3.11 -11.51
C ARG A 35 6.55 4.33 -10.59
N ASN A 36 6.54 4.16 -9.26
CA ASN A 36 6.64 5.19 -8.22
C ASN A 36 5.64 6.36 -8.34
N LYS A 37 4.64 6.27 -9.23
CA LYS A 37 3.62 7.31 -9.47
C LYS A 37 2.73 7.57 -8.26
N TRP A 38 2.70 6.66 -7.29
CA TRP A 38 1.96 6.82 -6.04
C TRP A 38 2.65 7.77 -5.06
N LYS A 39 3.97 8.02 -5.22
CA LYS A 39 4.68 9.10 -4.51
C LYS A 39 4.49 10.39 -5.29
N VAL A 40 3.37 11.07 -5.07
CA VAL A 40 3.21 12.44 -5.55
C VAL A 40 4.16 13.32 -4.72
N LYS A 41 5.01 14.09 -5.41
CA LYS A 41 6.12 14.87 -4.83
C LYS A 41 5.62 16.06 -4.02
#